data_AF-A0A176XCR3-F1
#
_entry.id   AF-A0A176XCR3-F1
#
_cell.length_a   1.000
_cell.length_b   1.000
_cell.length_c   1.000
_cell.angle_alpha   90.00
_cell.angle_beta   90.00
_cell.angle_gamma   90.00
#
_symmetry.space_group_name_H-M   'P 1'
#
loop_
_entity.id
_entity.type
_entity.pdbx_description
1 polymer ?
#
loop_
_entity_poly.entity_id
_entity_poly.type
_entity_poly.pdbx_seq_one_letter_code
_entity_poly.pdbx_strand_id
1 'polypeptide(L)'
;MTRRSRIIGLLLPLVFIAPAAAFANQVCDTLYQQLREPPRVIGNTAEVRRYANALARQNIVIRKIRNDMRSYGCSSGSVIVYGNPNAGLCAEIGDALVDAEAERDAIIRDRDEAMAGARNDDSNVRRERILAALDANGCSPADDMNRQASPAPDVTRYPDAFRQNGDESRQAGLSPYPNAAAEGGLRTLCVRTCDGSFFPIASNASPLDFRAQAEQCQKMCPGTETELYFHSMADQETADMVSAETGKTYRDLPTAFAYRNASTKAPGCACNMAAYHQEMQKQEQASRPEAEKPYSSITTIPSPQGDKNGDKSPAAAQQQQAAKQPEQPIPERDYDPNDKKVRIIGPKFLPDQTGKIDLKNPALKGIQPQQ
;
A
#
# COMPACT_ATOMS: atom_id res chain seq x y z
N MET A 1 105.82 -12.29 14.81
CA MET A 1 104.62 -11.60 14.28
C MET A 1 103.41 -12.41 14.72
N THR A 2 102.72 -12.07 15.83
CA THR A 2 101.48 -11.24 15.88
C THR A 2 100.41 -11.73 14.88
N ARG A 3 99.14 -12.00 15.19
CA ARG A 3 98.27 -11.57 16.30
C ARG A 3 96.90 -12.29 16.16
N ARG A 4 96.23 -12.45 17.31
CA ARG A 4 94.77 -12.25 17.55
C ARG A 4 93.74 -13.32 17.13
N SER A 5 93.33 -14.07 18.15
CA SER A 5 91.96 -14.36 18.62
C SER A 5 90.77 -13.80 17.82
N ARG A 6 89.76 -14.66 17.59
CA ARG A 6 88.33 -14.34 17.77
C ARG A 6 87.47 -15.62 17.84
N ILE A 7 86.85 -15.80 19.00
CA ILE A 7 85.61 -16.54 19.26
C ILE A 7 84.49 -15.96 18.36
N ILE A 8 83.58 -16.79 17.85
CA ILE A 8 82.18 -16.56 17.39
C ILE A 8 81.89 -17.80 16.50
N GLY A 9 80.92 -18.68 16.70
CA GLY A 9 79.58 -18.58 17.27
C GLY A 9 78.71 -19.44 16.34
N LEU A 10 78.31 -20.63 16.81
CA LEU A 10 77.57 -21.63 16.04
C LEU A 10 76.11 -21.14 15.90
N LEU A 11 75.81 -20.44 14.81
CA LEU A 11 74.45 -19.98 14.48
C LEU A 11 73.71 -21.09 13.74
N LEU A 12 72.91 -21.85 14.48
CA LEU A 12 71.79 -22.61 13.92
C LEU A 12 70.78 -21.61 13.32
N PRO A 13 70.32 -21.76 12.07
CA PRO A 13 69.16 -21.02 11.60
C PRO A 13 67.93 -21.67 12.24
N LEU A 14 67.45 -21.06 13.32
CA LEU A 14 66.13 -21.32 13.87
C LEU A 14 65.12 -20.83 12.83
N VAL A 15 64.64 -21.76 11.99
CA VAL A 15 63.50 -21.53 11.12
C VAL A 15 62.30 -21.25 12.03
N PHE A 16 61.99 -19.97 12.21
CA PHE A 16 60.73 -19.54 12.82
C PHE A 16 59.60 -19.92 11.87
N ILE A 17 59.05 -21.12 12.04
CA ILE A 17 57.71 -21.44 11.56
C ILE A 17 56.76 -20.69 12.50
N ALA A 18 56.32 -19.50 12.07
CA ALA A 18 55.25 -18.79 12.75
C ALA A 18 53.95 -19.62 12.71
N PRO A 19 53.09 -19.57 13.74
CA PRO A 19 51.89 -20.37 13.79
C PRO A 19 50.85 -19.79 12.82
N ALA A 20 50.56 -20.49 11.72
CA ALA A 20 49.44 -20.19 10.84
C ALA A 20 48.06 -20.31 11.53
N ALA A 21 48.02 -20.86 12.75
CA ALA A 21 46.80 -21.10 13.52
C ALA A 21 46.05 -19.82 13.96
N ALA A 22 46.72 -18.67 14.08
CA ALA A 22 46.05 -17.43 14.53
C ALA A 22 45.13 -16.82 13.47
N PHE A 23 45.45 -16.98 12.18
CA PHE A 23 44.63 -16.47 11.07
C PHE A 23 43.47 -17.41 10.71
N ALA A 24 43.63 -18.72 10.92
CA ALA A 24 42.59 -19.71 10.66
C ALA A 24 41.33 -19.49 11.53
N ASN A 25 41.52 -19.14 12.82
CA ASN A 25 40.41 -18.91 13.74
C ASN A 25 39.52 -17.72 13.33
N GLN A 26 40.10 -16.60 12.92
CA GLN A 26 39.32 -15.43 12.48
C GLN A 26 38.53 -15.72 11.20
N VAL A 27 39.12 -16.48 10.27
CA VAL A 27 38.45 -16.87 9.03
C VAL A 27 37.26 -17.78 9.33
N CYS A 28 37.43 -18.80 10.18
CA CYS A 28 36.32 -19.68 10.57
C CYS A 28 35.18 -18.91 11.26
N ASP A 29 35.48 -18.01 12.20
CA ASP A 29 34.48 -17.20 12.88
C ASP A 29 33.67 -16.36 11.89
N THR A 30 34.34 -15.72 10.91
CA THR A 30 33.63 -14.94 9.88
C THR A 30 32.74 -15.79 8.98
N LEU A 31 33.17 -16.99 8.60
CA LEU A 31 32.38 -17.91 7.78
C LEU A 31 31.15 -18.43 8.54
N TYR A 32 31.29 -18.72 9.84
CA TYR A 32 30.15 -19.09 10.69
C TYR A 32 29.16 -17.94 10.87
N GLN A 33 29.63 -16.70 10.99
CA GLN A 33 28.76 -15.51 11.02
C GLN A 33 27.99 -15.35 9.70
N GLN A 34 28.66 -15.55 8.55
CA GLN A 34 28.01 -15.49 7.24
C GLN A 34 26.96 -16.59 7.05
N LEU A 35 27.13 -17.77 7.66
CA LEU A 35 26.15 -18.85 7.63
C LEU A 35 24.87 -18.51 8.44
N ARG A 36 24.98 -17.61 9.42
CA ARG A 36 23.87 -17.12 10.27
C ARG A 36 23.18 -15.88 9.71
N GLU A 37 23.78 -15.21 8.72
CA GLU A 37 23.21 -13.98 8.13
C GLU A 37 22.05 -14.32 7.19
N PRO A 38 20.87 -13.68 7.33
CA PRO A 38 19.73 -13.92 6.44
C PRO A 38 20.05 -13.57 4.98
N PRO A 39 19.43 -14.25 4.00
CA PRO A 39 19.65 -13.94 2.58
C PRO A 39 19.19 -12.51 2.26
N ARG A 40 20.02 -11.77 1.53
CA ARG A 40 19.71 -10.40 1.08
C ARG A 40 18.98 -10.46 -0.26
N VAL A 41 17.71 -10.07 -0.29
CA VAL A 41 16.90 -10.07 -1.51
C VAL A 41 17.24 -8.83 -2.34
N ILE A 42 17.85 -9.00 -3.52
CA ILE A 42 18.10 -7.93 -4.47
C ILE A 42 16.82 -7.70 -5.30
N GLY A 43 16.07 -6.64 -4.97
CA GLY A 43 14.72 -6.37 -5.50
C GLY A 43 14.62 -5.92 -6.96
N ASN A 44 15.59 -6.16 -7.84
CA ASN A 44 15.58 -5.62 -9.21
C ASN A 44 15.85 -6.61 -10.36
N THR A 45 15.61 -7.90 -10.16
CA THR A 45 15.86 -8.93 -11.19
C THR A 45 15.03 -8.71 -12.46
N ALA A 46 15.51 -9.23 -13.60
CA ALA A 46 14.78 -9.18 -14.87
C ALA A 46 13.40 -9.87 -14.78
N GLU A 47 13.30 -10.89 -13.92
CA GLU A 47 12.08 -11.64 -13.66
C GLU A 47 11.03 -10.81 -12.90
N VAL A 48 11.44 -10.07 -11.86
CA VAL A 48 10.55 -9.12 -11.16
C VAL A 48 9.97 -8.09 -12.13
N ARG A 49 10.80 -7.57 -13.05
CA ARG A 49 10.34 -6.62 -14.08
C ARG A 49 9.34 -7.24 -15.05
N ARG A 50 9.49 -8.52 -15.40
CA ARG A 50 8.55 -9.23 -16.28
C ARG A 50 7.16 -9.31 -15.64
N TYR A 51 7.08 -9.75 -14.38
CA TYR A 51 5.81 -9.83 -13.64
C TYR A 51 5.19 -8.46 -13.40
N ALA A 52 5.98 -7.44 -13.07
CA ALA A 52 5.50 -6.07 -12.91
C ALA A 52 4.84 -5.53 -14.20
N ASN A 53 5.46 -5.79 -15.36
CA ASN A 53 4.90 -5.40 -16.66
C ASN A 53 3.62 -6.17 -17.00
N ALA A 54 3.55 -7.47 -16.68
CA ALA A 54 2.35 -8.29 -16.89
C ALA A 54 1.18 -7.79 -16.03
N LEU A 55 1.42 -7.53 -14.74
CA LEU A 55 0.42 -6.97 -13.82
C LEU A 55 -0.05 -5.58 -14.28
N ALA A 56 0.86 -4.71 -14.73
CA ALA A 56 0.48 -3.40 -15.24
C ALA A 56 -0.45 -3.49 -16.46
N ARG A 57 -0.15 -4.39 -17.40
CA ARG A 57 -1.02 -4.66 -18.57
C ARG A 57 -2.38 -5.19 -18.14
N GLN A 58 -2.42 -6.15 -17.22
CA GLN A 58 -3.66 -6.74 -16.76
C GLN A 58 -4.55 -5.73 -16.02
N ASN A 59 -3.96 -4.86 -15.20
CA ASN A 59 -4.69 -3.80 -14.52
C ASN A 59 -5.32 -2.79 -15.48
N ILE A 60 -4.70 -2.55 -16.65
CA ILE A 60 -5.29 -1.71 -17.70
C ILE A 60 -6.53 -2.39 -18.30
N VAL A 61 -6.47 -3.71 -18.54
CA VAL A 61 -7.62 -4.49 -19.05
C VAL A 61 -8.79 -4.44 -18.07
N ILE A 62 -8.54 -4.72 -16.78
CA ILE A 62 -9.57 -4.64 -15.73
C ILE A 62 -10.19 -3.25 -15.67
N ARG A 63 -9.39 -2.18 -15.75
CA ARG A 63 -9.89 -0.80 -15.77
C ARG A 63 -10.78 -0.53 -16.98
N LYS A 64 -10.39 -1.04 -18.16
CA LYS A 64 -11.19 -0.92 -19.38
C LYS A 64 -12.55 -1.61 -19.21
N ILE A 65 -12.56 -2.86 -18.75
CA ILE A 65 -13.80 -3.62 -18.52
C ILE A 65 -14.71 -2.89 -17.53
N ARG A 66 -14.17 -2.40 -16.40
CA ARG A 66 -14.94 -1.60 -15.43
C ARG A 66 -15.46 -0.28 -16.01
N ASN A 67 -14.74 0.31 -16.96
CA ASN A 67 -15.22 1.49 -17.66
C ASN A 67 -16.37 1.17 -18.61
N ASP A 68 -16.26 0.05 -19.33
CA ASP A 68 -17.30 -0.44 -20.24
C ASP A 68 -18.57 -0.83 -19.46
N MET A 69 -18.43 -1.46 -18.28
CA MET A 69 -19.57 -1.69 -17.39
C MET A 69 -20.33 -0.39 -17.05
N ARG A 70 -19.60 0.68 -16.73
CA ARG A 70 -20.21 1.98 -16.41
C ARG A 70 -20.85 2.62 -17.64
N SER A 71 -20.23 2.52 -18.82
CA SER A 71 -20.77 3.14 -20.04
C SER A 71 -22.04 2.45 -20.55
N TYR A 72 -22.15 1.12 -20.40
CA TYR A 72 -23.34 0.36 -20.77
C TYR A 72 -24.42 0.32 -19.68
N GLY A 73 -24.20 0.99 -18.54
CA GLY A 73 -25.14 1.04 -17.42
C GLY A 73 -25.26 -0.28 -16.68
N CYS A 74 -24.23 -1.12 -16.71
CA CYS A 74 -24.15 -2.34 -15.94
C CYS A 74 -23.90 -1.99 -14.47
N SER A 75 -24.84 -2.35 -13.59
CA SER A 75 -24.67 -2.16 -12.14
C SER A 75 -23.54 -3.07 -11.65
N SER A 76 -22.55 -2.47 -11.00
CA SER A 76 -21.39 -3.17 -10.40
C SER A 76 -21.74 -3.87 -9.07
N GLY A 77 -22.98 -4.33 -8.88
CA GLY A 77 -23.46 -4.89 -7.62
C GLY A 77 -24.73 -5.71 -7.77
N SER A 78 -25.13 -6.42 -6.71
CA SER A 78 -26.28 -7.36 -6.63
C SER A 78 -27.67 -6.77 -6.93
N VAL A 79 -27.73 -5.53 -7.41
CA VAL A 79 -28.95 -4.88 -7.88
C VAL A 79 -29.19 -5.28 -9.33
N ILE A 80 -30.01 -6.31 -9.52
CA ILE A 80 -30.56 -6.65 -10.82
C ILE A 80 -31.53 -5.53 -11.21
N VAL A 81 -31.11 -4.69 -12.16
CA VAL A 81 -32.00 -3.70 -12.77
C VAL A 81 -32.94 -4.46 -13.71
N TYR A 82 -34.14 -4.79 -13.21
CA TYR A 82 -35.20 -5.40 -14.02
C TYR A 82 -35.55 -4.46 -15.19
N GLY A 83 -35.38 -4.96 -16.42
CA GLY A 83 -35.73 -4.24 -17.65
C GLY A 83 -34.60 -3.49 -18.34
N ASN A 84 -33.32 -3.73 -17.99
CA ASN A 84 -32.20 -3.20 -18.79
C ASN A 84 -32.14 -3.91 -20.17
N PRO A 85 -32.24 -3.19 -21.30
CA PRO A 85 -32.11 -3.79 -22.64
C PRO A 85 -30.73 -4.45 -22.88
N ASN A 86 -29.72 -4.12 -22.07
CA ASN A 86 -28.35 -4.62 -22.18
C ASN A 86 -28.04 -5.76 -21.19
N ALA A 87 -29.03 -6.44 -20.62
CA ALA A 87 -28.81 -7.45 -19.57
C ALA A 87 -27.85 -8.59 -20.00
N GLY A 88 -27.95 -9.08 -21.23
CA GLY A 88 -27.04 -10.12 -21.77
C GLY A 88 -25.60 -9.62 -21.93
N LEU A 89 -25.43 -8.40 -22.44
CA LEU A 89 -24.11 -7.75 -22.56
C LEU A 89 -23.48 -7.52 -21.19
N CYS A 90 -24.27 -7.09 -20.20
CA CYS A 90 -23.75 -6.87 -18.85
C CYS A 90 -23.33 -8.18 -18.15
N ALA A 91 -23.98 -9.30 -18.44
CA ALA A 91 -23.54 -10.61 -17.98
C ALA A 91 -22.19 -10.97 -18.59
N GLU A 92 -22.04 -10.84 -19.92
CA GLU A 92 -20.79 -11.13 -20.63
C GLU A 92 -19.61 -10.25 -20.16
N ILE A 93 -19.81 -8.94 -20.01
CA ILE A 93 -18.79 -8.03 -19.49
C ILE A 93 -18.45 -8.35 -18.03
N GLY A 94 -19.45 -8.77 -17.25
CA GLY A 94 -19.27 -9.21 -15.86
C GLY A 94 -18.39 -10.46 -15.77
N ASP A 95 -18.69 -11.48 -16.59
CA ASP A 95 -17.88 -12.70 -16.66
C ASP A 95 -16.44 -12.37 -17.11
N ALA A 96 -16.29 -11.51 -18.12
CA ALA A 96 -14.97 -11.04 -18.57
C ALA A 96 -14.19 -10.30 -17.46
N LEU A 97 -14.87 -9.59 -16.55
CA LEU A 97 -14.22 -8.95 -15.40
C LEU A 97 -13.69 -10.00 -14.42
N VAL A 98 -14.50 -11.01 -14.10
CA VAL A 98 -14.11 -12.11 -13.20
C VAL A 98 -12.90 -12.86 -13.78
N ASP A 99 -12.94 -13.18 -15.06
CA ASP A 99 -11.82 -13.85 -15.75
C ASP A 99 -10.55 -13.00 -15.72
N ALA A 100 -10.69 -11.69 -15.98
CA ALA A 100 -9.55 -10.77 -15.97
C ALA A 100 -8.94 -10.62 -14.56
N GLU A 101 -9.75 -10.67 -13.51
CA GLU A 101 -9.29 -10.65 -12.12
C GLU A 101 -8.62 -11.97 -11.72
N ALA A 102 -9.17 -13.11 -12.14
CA ALA A 102 -8.57 -14.43 -11.92
C ALA A 102 -7.19 -14.57 -12.60
N GLU A 103 -7.04 -14.07 -13.82
CA GLU A 103 -5.77 -14.03 -14.54
C GLU A 103 -4.74 -13.14 -13.83
N ARG A 104 -5.16 -11.97 -13.33
CA ARG A 104 -4.28 -11.11 -12.51
C ARG A 104 -3.77 -11.88 -11.29
N ASP A 105 -4.65 -12.59 -10.61
CA ASP A 105 -4.28 -13.33 -9.41
C ASP A 105 -3.38 -14.53 -9.71
N ALA A 106 -3.51 -15.14 -10.89
CA ALA A 106 -2.56 -16.13 -11.39
C ALA A 106 -1.17 -15.52 -11.58
N ILE A 107 -1.05 -14.35 -12.21
CA ILE A 107 0.23 -13.65 -12.38
C ILE A 107 0.88 -13.32 -11.02
N ILE A 108 0.07 -12.97 -10.01
CA ILE A 108 0.57 -12.73 -8.64
C ILE A 108 1.13 -14.02 -8.03
N ARG A 109 0.41 -15.13 -8.12
CA ARG A 109 0.90 -16.43 -7.60
C ARG A 109 2.18 -16.87 -8.30
N ASP A 110 2.23 -16.80 -9.62
CA ASP A 110 3.42 -17.17 -10.41
C ASP A 110 4.64 -16.32 -10.02
N ARG A 111 4.43 -15.01 -9.80
CA ARG A 111 5.48 -14.11 -9.28
C ARG A 111 5.98 -14.59 -7.93
N ASP A 112 5.07 -14.92 -7.01
CA ASP A 112 5.44 -15.29 -5.64
C ASP A 112 6.15 -16.64 -5.58
N GLU A 113 5.72 -17.61 -6.39
CA GLU A 113 6.39 -18.89 -6.57
C GLU A 113 7.79 -18.72 -7.17
N ALA A 114 7.92 -17.90 -8.22
CA ALA A 114 9.22 -17.58 -8.83
C ALA A 114 10.16 -16.89 -7.81
N MET A 115 9.64 -15.96 -7.03
CA MET A 115 10.40 -15.26 -5.99
C MET A 115 10.77 -16.17 -4.82
N ALA A 116 9.90 -17.12 -4.44
CA ALA A 116 10.20 -18.13 -3.43
C ALA A 116 11.27 -19.11 -3.92
N GLY A 117 11.17 -19.59 -5.16
CA GLY A 117 12.16 -20.45 -5.80
C GLY A 117 13.54 -19.80 -5.89
N ALA A 118 13.60 -18.55 -6.39
CA ALA A 118 14.85 -17.81 -6.51
C ALA A 118 15.51 -17.52 -5.15
N ARG A 119 14.71 -17.25 -4.09
CA ARG A 119 15.22 -17.07 -2.72
C ARG A 119 15.84 -18.35 -2.17
N ASN A 120 15.18 -19.49 -2.39
CA ASN A 120 15.66 -20.78 -1.92
C ASN A 120 16.95 -21.19 -2.66
N ASP A 121 17.00 -21.01 -3.97
CA ASP A 121 18.17 -21.36 -4.78
C ASP A 121 19.39 -20.50 -4.40
N ASP A 122 19.24 -19.16 -4.33
CA ASP A 122 20.34 -18.29 -3.89
C ASP A 122 20.80 -18.61 -2.45
N SER A 123 19.85 -18.89 -1.55
CA SER A 123 20.17 -19.27 -0.17
C SER A 123 20.94 -20.59 -0.11
N ASN A 124 20.53 -21.61 -0.87
CA ASN A 124 21.19 -22.92 -0.93
C ASN A 124 22.59 -22.79 -1.55
N VAL A 125 22.71 -22.10 -2.69
CA VAL A 125 23.99 -21.88 -3.38
C VAL A 125 24.94 -21.03 -2.53
N ARG A 126 24.45 -20.03 -1.78
CA ARG A 126 25.26 -19.27 -0.81
C ARG A 126 25.72 -20.17 0.33
N ARG A 127 24.82 -20.98 0.89
CA ARG A 127 25.11 -21.90 1.99
C ARG A 127 26.16 -22.93 1.58
N GLU A 128 26.02 -23.55 0.42
CA GLU A 128 26.98 -24.52 -0.11
C GLU A 128 28.37 -23.90 -0.32
N ARG A 129 28.44 -22.67 -0.87
CA ARG A 129 29.71 -21.95 -1.02
C ARG A 129 30.39 -21.68 0.33
N ILE A 130 29.63 -21.31 1.36
CA ILE A 130 30.17 -21.08 2.71
C ILE A 130 30.64 -22.40 3.34
N LEU A 131 29.88 -23.49 3.17
CA LEU A 131 30.27 -24.82 3.67
C LEU A 131 31.55 -25.33 2.99
N ALA A 132 31.67 -25.17 1.66
CA ALA A 132 32.89 -25.51 0.94
C ALA A 132 34.09 -24.66 1.38
N ALA A 133 33.86 -23.37 1.71
CA ALA A 133 34.91 -22.51 2.27
C ALA A 133 35.32 -22.94 3.68
N LEU A 134 34.38 -23.39 4.53
CA LEU A 134 34.69 -23.94 5.86
C LEU A 134 35.55 -25.20 5.73
N ASP A 135 35.20 -26.12 4.83
CA ASP A 135 35.95 -27.34 4.55
C ASP A 135 37.37 -27.05 4.04
N ALA A 136 37.49 -26.15 3.05
CA ALA A 136 38.78 -25.75 2.49
C ALA A 136 39.71 -25.06 3.51
N ASN A 137 39.16 -24.41 4.54
CA ASN A 137 39.93 -23.78 5.61
C ASN A 137 40.10 -24.69 6.84
N GLY A 138 39.63 -25.94 6.79
CA GLY A 138 39.76 -26.90 7.90
C GLY A 138 38.97 -26.50 9.16
N CYS A 139 37.91 -25.72 9.02
CA CYS A 139 37.09 -25.25 10.12
C CYS A 139 36.22 -26.41 10.64
N SER A 140 36.65 -27.09 11.70
CA SER A 140 35.88 -28.15 12.33
C SER A 140 34.93 -27.58 13.41
N PRO A 141 33.71 -28.12 13.57
CA PRO A 141 32.79 -27.71 14.64
C PRO A 141 33.26 -28.13 16.05
N ALA A 142 34.33 -28.91 16.15
CA ALA A 142 34.86 -29.41 17.43
C ALA A 142 35.55 -28.32 18.26
N ASP A 143 35.98 -27.22 17.64
CA ASP A 143 36.64 -26.11 18.33
C ASP A 143 35.66 -25.18 19.08
N ASP A 144 34.36 -25.23 18.75
CA ASP A 144 33.31 -24.49 19.47
C ASP A 144 32.85 -25.23 20.74
N MET A 145 32.75 -26.56 20.71
CA MET A 145 32.32 -27.36 21.88
C MET A 145 33.25 -27.22 23.09
N ASN A 146 34.53 -26.87 22.88
CA ASN A 146 35.50 -26.65 23.95
C ASN A 146 35.54 -25.19 24.47
N ARG A 147 34.83 -24.25 23.82
CA ARG A 147 34.74 -22.84 24.24
C ARG A 147 33.45 -22.51 25.02
N GLN A 148 32.40 -23.32 24.89
CA GLN A 148 31.18 -23.19 25.71
C GLN A 148 31.31 -23.74 27.15
N ALA A 149 32.44 -24.33 27.54
CA ALA A 149 32.69 -24.78 28.92
C ALA A 149 33.14 -23.63 29.84
N SER A 150 32.32 -22.58 29.95
CA SER A 150 32.30 -21.72 31.14
C SER A 150 31.08 -22.10 31.96
N PRO A 151 31.18 -22.34 33.28
CA PRO A 151 30.05 -22.82 34.04
C PRO A 151 28.97 -21.75 34.07
N ALA A 152 27.77 -22.08 33.59
CA ALA A 152 26.58 -21.27 33.76
C ALA A 152 26.31 -21.10 35.27
N PRO A 153 25.96 -19.89 35.76
CA PRO A 153 25.53 -19.74 37.14
C PRO A 153 24.17 -20.42 37.35
N ASP A 154 24.09 -21.11 38.48
CA ASP A 154 22.95 -21.80 39.07
C ASP A 154 21.64 -20.99 38.99
N VAL A 155 20.72 -21.41 38.12
CA VAL A 155 19.34 -20.93 38.08
C VAL A 155 18.48 -21.77 39.03
N THR A 156 18.60 -21.46 40.30
CA THR A 156 17.57 -21.81 41.28
C THR A 156 17.13 -20.53 42.01
N ARG A 157 16.03 -19.91 41.53
CA ARG A 157 15.06 -19.06 42.28
C ARG A 157 14.46 -17.93 41.41
N TYR A 158 13.22 -18.13 40.95
CA TYR A 158 12.23 -17.04 40.90
C TYR A 158 11.73 -16.79 42.35
N PRO A 159 11.34 -15.57 42.76
CA PRO A 159 10.47 -14.70 41.97
C PRO A 159 10.77 -13.19 41.95
N ASP A 160 10.06 -12.53 41.03
CA ASP A 160 9.49 -11.18 41.06
C ASP A 160 10.36 -9.91 40.95
N ALA A 161 10.02 -9.18 39.88
CA ALA A 161 9.55 -7.78 39.88
C ALA A 161 10.57 -6.63 39.83
N PHE A 162 10.39 -5.81 38.78
CA PHE A 162 10.79 -4.40 38.60
C PHE A 162 12.24 -3.97 38.93
N ARG A 163 13.07 -3.78 37.89
CA ARG A 163 13.90 -2.56 37.80
C ARG A 163 14.39 -2.25 36.39
N GLN A 164 14.21 -0.98 36.02
CA GLN A 164 14.57 -0.36 34.75
C GLN A 164 16.05 0.13 34.72
N ASN A 165 16.51 0.29 33.47
CA ASN A 165 17.43 1.30 32.91
C ASN A 165 18.96 1.03 32.83
N GLY A 166 19.48 1.30 31.62
CA GLY A 166 20.90 1.42 31.25
C GLY A 166 21.16 0.89 29.84
N ASP A 167 20.63 1.53 28.79
CA ASP A 167 21.40 2.34 27.82
C ASP A 167 22.32 1.52 26.87
N GLU A 168 21.91 1.36 25.61
CA GLU A 168 22.73 1.74 24.43
C GLU A 168 21.97 1.56 23.09
N SER A 169 21.95 2.64 22.32
CA SER A 169 22.15 2.66 20.86
C SER A 169 21.07 2.07 19.92
N ARG A 170 20.08 2.93 19.63
CA ARG A 170 19.44 3.16 18.31
C ARG A 170 19.71 2.12 17.21
N GLN A 171 18.87 1.09 17.15
CA GLN A 171 18.61 0.36 15.91
C GLN A 171 17.10 0.34 15.69
N ALA A 172 16.70 1.01 14.61
CA ALA A 172 15.35 0.99 14.08
C ALA A 172 14.87 -0.47 14.00
N GLY A 173 13.81 -0.75 14.75
CA GLY A 173 13.32 -2.09 15.03
C GLY A 173 13.11 -2.91 13.78
N LEU A 174 13.64 -4.14 13.82
CA LEU A 174 13.05 -5.23 13.06
C LEU A 174 11.58 -5.30 13.49
N SER A 175 10.69 -4.99 12.55
CA SER A 175 9.26 -5.20 12.71
C SER A 175 9.01 -6.64 13.21
N PRO A 176 8.13 -6.87 14.21
CA PRO A 176 7.78 -8.22 14.68
C PRO A 176 7.16 -9.13 13.62
N TYR A 177 6.98 -8.62 12.39
CA TYR A 177 6.26 -9.26 11.29
C TYR A 177 7.21 -9.47 10.10
N PRO A 178 7.97 -10.59 10.06
CA PRO A 178 8.96 -10.85 9.01
C PRO A 178 8.36 -10.93 7.60
N ASN A 179 7.05 -11.20 7.48
CA ASN A 179 6.36 -11.32 6.19
C ASN A 179 5.56 -10.07 5.79
N ALA A 180 5.22 -9.20 6.75
CA ALA A 180 4.42 -8.01 6.46
C ALA A 180 5.24 -6.87 5.84
N ALA A 181 6.57 -7.00 5.83
CA ALA A 181 7.47 -6.01 5.26
C ALA A 181 7.46 -5.94 3.72
N ALA A 182 6.98 -6.99 3.03
CA ALA A 182 7.07 -7.10 1.58
C ALA A 182 5.73 -7.20 0.84
N GLU A 183 4.65 -7.68 1.48
CA GLU A 183 3.42 -8.05 0.78
C GLU A 183 2.23 -7.10 0.98
N GLY A 184 2.38 -6.05 1.79
CA GLY A 184 1.20 -5.37 2.31
C GLY A 184 0.38 -6.32 3.20
N GLY A 185 -0.83 -5.93 3.58
CA GLY A 185 -1.65 -6.68 4.53
C GLY A 185 -1.58 -6.17 5.97
N LEU A 186 -0.86 -5.07 6.20
CA LEU A 186 -0.96 -4.31 7.44
C LEU A 186 -2.06 -3.27 7.32
N ARG A 187 -2.84 -3.13 8.39
CA ARG A 187 -3.73 -1.99 8.57
C ARG A 187 -3.07 -1.01 9.51
N THR A 188 -3.06 0.25 9.13
CA THR A 188 -2.52 1.34 9.93
C THR A 188 -3.62 2.23 10.46
N LEU A 189 -3.46 2.63 11.71
CA LEU A 189 -4.41 3.44 12.45
C LEU A 189 -3.67 4.60 13.10
N CYS A 190 -4.25 5.79 13.02
CA CYS A 190 -3.79 6.95 13.76
C CYS A 190 -4.41 6.92 15.14
N VAL A 191 -3.58 6.85 16.17
CA VAL A 191 -4.01 6.85 17.57
C VAL A 191 -3.69 8.22 18.17
N ARG A 192 -4.67 8.76 18.89
CA ARG A 192 -4.52 10.02 19.62
C ARG A 192 -4.11 9.75 21.05
N THR A 193 -2.97 10.28 21.49
CA THR A 193 -2.38 9.92 22.79
C THR A 193 -3.18 10.47 23.99
N CYS A 194 -3.98 11.51 23.80
CA CYS A 194 -4.74 12.16 24.87
C CYS A 194 -5.95 11.36 25.39
N ASP A 195 -6.55 10.49 24.56
CA ASP A 195 -7.84 9.82 24.84
C ASP A 195 -7.88 8.40 24.25
N GLY A 196 -6.78 7.97 23.64
CA GLY A 196 -6.62 6.67 23.01
C GLY A 196 -7.56 6.44 21.84
N SER A 197 -8.30 7.44 21.36
CA SER A 197 -9.16 7.25 20.19
C SER A 197 -8.31 7.00 18.95
N PHE A 198 -8.83 6.16 18.05
CA PHE A 198 -8.11 5.81 16.84
C PHE A 198 -9.01 5.79 15.61
N PHE A 199 -8.41 6.04 14.45
CA PHE A 199 -9.10 5.98 13.17
C PHE A 199 -8.16 5.42 12.08
N PRO A 200 -8.69 4.75 11.06
CA PRO A 200 -7.87 4.10 10.03
C PRO A 200 -7.19 5.12 9.12
N ILE A 201 -5.94 4.85 8.75
CA ILE A 201 -5.19 5.59 7.72
C ILE A 201 -5.17 4.81 6.41
N ALA A 202 -4.73 3.55 6.47
CA ALA A 202 -4.70 2.66 5.32
C ALA A 202 -5.10 1.24 5.73
N SER A 203 -5.81 0.54 4.85
CA SER A 203 -6.23 -0.87 5.08
C SER A 203 -5.26 -1.87 4.48
N ASN A 204 -4.32 -1.41 3.66
CA ASN A 204 -3.24 -2.21 3.08
C ASN A 204 -2.00 -1.33 2.97
N ALA A 205 -1.12 -1.44 3.96
CA ALA A 205 0.10 -0.67 4.08
C ALA A 205 1.32 -1.59 4.13
N SER A 206 2.45 -1.08 3.67
CA SER A 206 3.77 -1.66 3.91
C SER A 206 4.54 -0.80 4.94
N PRO A 207 5.56 -1.34 5.62
CA PRO A 207 6.39 -0.55 6.52
C PRO A 207 7.08 0.65 5.85
N LEU A 208 7.24 0.63 4.52
CA LEU A 208 7.78 1.76 3.76
C LEU A 208 6.84 2.98 3.77
N ASP A 209 5.54 2.75 3.95
CA ASP A 209 4.52 3.81 3.94
C ASP A 209 4.33 4.49 5.31
N PHE A 210 4.85 3.88 6.39
CA PHE A 210 4.56 4.30 7.77
C PHE A 210 4.94 5.75 8.04
N ARG A 211 6.05 6.21 7.49
CA ARG A 211 6.46 7.62 7.67
C ARG A 211 5.46 8.59 7.06
N ALA A 212 5.06 8.35 5.80
CA ALA A 212 4.08 9.19 5.11
C ALA A 212 2.71 9.14 5.81
N GLN A 213 2.32 7.96 6.30
CA GLN A 213 1.06 7.76 7.02
C GLN A 213 1.05 8.41 8.40
N ALA A 214 2.17 8.42 9.12
CA ALA A 214 2.33 9.15 10.37
C ALA A 214 2.23 10.67 10.15
N GLU A 215 2.84 11.19 9.09
CA GLU A 215 2.69 12.60 8.71
C GLU A 215 1.24 12.94 8.33
N GLN A 216 0.55 12.04 7.64
CA GLN A 216 -0.87 12.20 7.31
C GLN A 216 -1.73 12.25 8.58
N CYS A 217 -1.50 11.31 9.51
CA CYS A 217 -2.12 11.24 10.83
C CYS A 217 -2.00 12.58 11.58
N GLN A 218 -0.79 13.14 11.63
CA GLN A 218 -0.55 14.43 12.29
C GLN A 218 -1.25 15.62 11.60
N LYS A 219 -1.31 15.62 10.25
CA LYS A 219 -2.01 16.68 9.48
C LYS A 219 -3.51 16.71 9.75
N MET A 220 -4.12 15.56 10.03
CA MET A 220 -5.54 15.46 10.36
C MET A 220 -5.87 15.93 11.78
N CYS A 221 -4.89 15.91 12.68
CA CYS A 221 -5.03 16.25 14.09
C CYS A 221 -4.11 17.44 14.46
N PRO A 222 -4.33 18.64 13.90
CA PRO A 222 -3.52 19.80 14.25
C PRO A 222 -3.72 20.17 15.73
N GLY A 223 -2.62 20.33 16.47
CA GLY A 223 -2.66 20.70 17.89
C GLY A 223 -2.93 19.54 18.84
N THR A 224 -2.93 18.30 18.36
CA THR A 224 -2.95 17.10 19.20
C THR A 224 -1.79 16.19 18.88
N GLU A 225 -1.22 15.55 19.91
CA GLU A 225 -0.21 14.51 19.75
C GLU A 225 -0.86 13.20 19.27
N THR A 226 -0.31 12.68 18.18
CA THR A 226 -0.79 11.45 17.53
C THR A 226 0.36 10.55 17.18
N GLU A 227 0.12 9.25 17.21
CA GLU A 227 1.10 8.22 16.91
C GLU A 227 0.47 7.19 15.96
N LEU A 228 1.25 6.70 14.99
CA LEU A 228 0.78 5.70 14.04
C LEU A 228 0.94 4.32 14.65
N TYR A 229 -0.15 3.55 14.69
CA TYR A 229 -0.16 2.15 15.09
C TYR A 229 -0.49 1.27 13.88
N PHE A 230 -0.07 0.01 13.93
CA PHE A 230 -0.36 -0.96 12.88
C PHE A 230 -0.59 -2.35 13.46
N HIS A 231 -1.34 -3.16 12.72
CA HIS A 231 -1.54 -4.59 13.00
C HIS A 231 -1.74 -5.38 11.71
N SER A 232 -1.57 -6.70 11.79
CA SER A 232 -1.94 -7.63 10.70
C SER A 232 -3.47 -7.70 10.58
N MET A 233 -3.98 -7.68 9.35
CA MET A 233 -5.42 -7.88 9.10
C MET A 233 -5.87 -9.34 9.21
N ALA A 234 -4.93 -10.30 9.12
CA ALA A 234 -5.26 -11.73 9.10
C ALA A 234 -5.49 -12.29 10.52
N ASP A 235 -4.62 -11.92 11.46
CA ASP A 235 -4.47 -12.67 12.72
C ASP A 235 -4.61 -11.80 13.98
N GLN A 236 -4.79 -10.48 13.83
CA GLN A 236 -4.75 -9.54 14.94
C GLN A 236 -5.93 -8.58 14.96
N GLU A 237 -6.41 -8.28 16.16
CA GLU A 237 -7.42 -7.25 16.35
C GLU A 237 -6.78 -5.87 16.48
N THR A 238 -7.59 -4.83 16.30
CA THR A 238 -7.14 -3.45 16.49
C THR A 238 -6.68 -3.16 17.93
N ALA A 239 -7.11 -3.95 18.93
CA ALA A 239 -6.62 -3.83 20.29
C ALA A 239 -5.17 -4.30 20.46
N ASP A 240 -4.68 -5.17 19.58
CA ASP A 240 -3.32 -5.75 19.60
C ASP A 240 -2.33 -4.94 18.74
N MET A 241 -2.73 -3.78 18.25
CA MET A 241 -1.88 -2.94 17.41
C MET A 241 -0.66 -2.41 18.17
N VAL A 242 0.42 -2.21 17.43
CA VAL A 242 1.70 -1.73 17.97
C VAL A 242 2.10 -0.42 17.29
N SER A 243 2.76 0.45 18.04
CA SER A 243 3.26 1.71 17.50
C SER A 243 4.34 1.48 16.44
N ALA A 244 4.24 2.19 15.33
CA ALA A 244 5.26 2.25 14.29
C ALA A 244 6.54 2.99 14.74
N GLU A 245 6.47 3.82 15.78
CA GLU A 245 7.60 4.61 16.26
C GLU A 245 8.25 3.97 17.50
N THR A 246 7.44 3.60 18.49
CA THR A 246 7.94 3.13 19.80
C THR A 246 7.88 1.63 19.97
N GLY A 247 7.14 0.92 19.12
CA GLY A 247 6.90 -0.53 19.23
C GLY A 247 6.03 -0.93 20.43
N LYS A 248 5.55 0.03 21.23
CA LYS A 248 4.66 -0.23 22.37
C LYS A 248 3.30 -0.70 21.88
N THR A 249 2.67 -1.57 22.65
CA THR A 249 1.32 -2.03 22.32
C THR A 249 0.31 -0.94 22.65
N TYR A 250 -0.81 -0.92 21.93
CA TYR A 250 -1.89 0.04 22.22
C TYR A 250 -2.41 -0.10 23.66
N ARG A 251 -2.40 -1.31 24.22
CA ARG A 251 -2.81 -1.55 25.61
C ARG A 251 -1.90 -0.90 26.65
N ASP A 252 -0.65 -0.62 26.30
CA ASP A 252 0.31 0.04 27.20
C ASP A 252 0.12 1.56 27.25
N LEU A 253 -0.70 2.12 26.35
CA LEU A 253 -1.01 3.54 26.36
C LEU A 253 -1.90 3.86 27.59
N PRO A 254 -1.56 4.85 28.44
CA PRO A 254 -2.36 5.16 29.63
C PRO A 254 -3.81 5.55 29.34
N THR A 255 -4.07 6.06 28.14
CA THR A 255 -5.38 6.48 27.66
C THR A 255 -6.03 5.44 26.74
N ALA A 256 -5.46 4.24 26.62
CA ALA A 256 -6.02 3.15 25.84
C ALA A 256 -7.49 2.91 26.19
N PHE A 257 -8.33 2.75 25.18
CA PHE A 257 -9.77 2.54 25.32
C PHE A 257 -10.55 3.66 26.04
N ALA A 258 -9.92 4.78 26.43
CA ALA A 258 -10.60 5.85 27.16
C ALA A 258 -11.73 6.48 26.32
N TYR A 259 -11.61 6.49 25.00
CA TYR A 259 -12.66 6.93 24.07
C TYR A 259 -13.99 6.15 24.18
N ARG A 260 -13.99 4.95 24.78
CA ARG A 260 -15.20 4.13 24.95
C ARG A 260 -16.12 4.69 26.05
N ASN A 261 -15.59 5.51 26.95
CA ASN A 261 -16.34 6.13 28.02
C ASN A 261 -16.64 7.60 27.66
N ALA A 262 -17.90 8.01 27.69
CA ALA A 262 -18.29 9.38 27.31
C ALA A 262 -17.74 10.47 28.26
N SER A 263 -17.39 10.10 29.49
CA SER A 263 -16.92 11.03 30.54
C SER A 263 -15.44 11.41 30.44
N THR A 264 -14.65 10.74 29.59
CA THR A 264 -13.18 10.89 29.51
C THR A 264 -12.73 11.72 28.30
N LYS A 265 -13.64 12.49 27.70
CA LYS A 265 -13.28 13.37 26.57
C LYS A 265 -12.41 14.53 27.08
N ALA A 266 -11.10 14.40 26.87
CA ALA A 266 -10.14 15.43 27.25
C ALA A 266 -10.45 16.75 26.49
N PRO A 267 -10.52 17.90 27.19
CA PRO A 267 -10.77 19.18 26.54
C PRO A 267 -9.60 19.54 25.62
N GLY A 268 -9.93 19.98 24.40
CA GLY A 268 -8.92 20.33 23.39
C GLY A 268 -8.37 19.16 22.59
N CYS A 269 -8.81 17.94 22.88
CA CYS A 269 -8.36 16.78 22.14
C CYS A 269 -9.33 16.35 21.03
N ALA A 270 -9.13 16.92 19.84
CA ALA A 270 -9.98 16.67 18.69
C ALA A 270 -9.16 16.69 17.40
N CYS A 271 -9.58 15.89 16.42
CA CYS A 271 -9.04 15.95 15.06
C CYS A 271 -10.10 16.52 14.13
N ASN A 272 -9.67 17.35 13.17
CA ASN A 272 -10.59 18.00 12.24
C ASN A 272 -10.54 17.32 10.87
N MET A 273 -11.23 16.18 10.77
CA MET A 273 -11.34 15.44 9.51
C MET A 273 -12.01 16.28 8.42
N ALA A 274 -13.04 17.06 8.76
CA ALA A 274 -13.78 17.87 7.80
C ALA A 274 -12.88 18.93 7.14
N ALA A 275 -12.07 19.65 7.92
CA ALA A 275 -11.12 20.62 7.38
C ALA A 275 -10.04 19.95 6.53
N TYR A 276 -9.54 18.79 6.96
CA TYR A 276 -8.59 18.01 6.17
C TYR A 276 -9.18 17.60 4.81
N HIS A 277 -10.41 17.07 4.78
CA HIS A 277 -11.09 16.69 3.54
C HIS A 277 -11.34 17.88 2.60
N GLN A 278 -11.71 19.04 3.14
CA GLN A 278 -11.89 20.27 2.34
C GLN A 278 -10.57 20.73 1.71
N GLU A 279 -9.47 20.68 2.45
CA GLU A 279 -8.15 21.04 1.92
C GLU A 279 -7.70 20.06 0.84
N MET A 280 -7.92 18.76 1.03
CA MET A 280 -7.63 17.76 -0.01
C MET A 280 -8.46 17.98 -1.27
N GLN A 281 -9.77 18.26 -1.16
CA GLN A 281 -10.62 18.58 -2.32
C GLN A 281 -10.14 19.83 -3.06
N LYS A 282 -9.69 20.85 -2.33
CA LYS A 282 -9.14 22.07 -2.93
C LYS A 282 -7.84 21.80 -3.71
N GLN A 283 -6.96 20.95 -3.17
CA GLN A 283 -5.74 20.53 -3.86
C GLN A 283 -6.06 19.70 -5.10
N GLU A 284 -7.04 18.79 -5.03
CA GLU A 284 -7.51 18.02 -6.18
C GLU A 284 -8.06 18.94 -7.28
N GLN A 285 -8.89 19.93 -6.93
CA GLN A 285 -9.41 20.92 -7.86
C GLN A 285 -8.31 21.78 -8.48
N ALA A 286 -7.29 22.17 -7.70
CA ALA A 286 -6.15 22.93 -8.19
C ALA A 286 -5.22 22.10 -9.09
N SER A 287 -5.13 20.78 -8.87
CA SER A 287 -4.34 19.86 -9.67
C SER A 287 -5.07 19.36 -10.93
N ARG A 288 -6.38 19.62 -11.04
CA ARG A 288 -7.17 19.24 -12.20
C ARG A 288 -6.72 20.10 -13.40
N PRO A 289 -6.24 19.50 -14.50
CA PRO A 289 -5.90 20.26 -15.69
C PRO A 289 -7.13 21.05 -16.16
N GLU A 290 -6.93 22.34 -16.36
CA GLU A 290 -7.98 23.26 -16.81
C GLU A 290 -8.56 22.72 -18.12
N ALA A 291 -9.89 22.60 -18.20
CA ALA A 291 -10.54 22.08 -19.39
C ALA A 291 -10.10 22.93 -20.58
N GLU A 292 -9.43 22.31 -21.56
CA GLU A 292 -9.02 22.98 -22.79
C GLU A 292 -10.25 23.64 -23.39
N LYS A 293 -10.22 24.98 -23.47
CA LYS A 293 -11.26 25.75 -24.14
C LYS A 293 -11.33 25.22 -25.58
N PRO A 294 -12.50 24.79 -26.10
CA PRO A 294 -12.58 24.32 -27.47
C PRO A 294 -12.15 25.46 -28.39
N TYR A 295 -11.01 25.29 -29.05
CA TYR A 295 -10.53 26.19 -30.10
C TYR A 295 -11.55 26.12 -31.25
N SER A 296 -12.45 27.10 -31.36
CA SER A 296 -13.31 27.22 -32.54
C SER A 296 -12.47 27.80 -33.68
N SER A 297 -11.75 26.96 -34.42
CA SER A 297 -11.10 27.36 -35.67
C SER A 297 -12.14 27.42 -36.79
N ILE A 298 -13.04 28.39 -36.73
CA ILE A 298 -13.84 28.78 -37.90
C ILE A 298 -13.22 30.06 -38.43
N THR A 299 -12.28 29.89 -39.36
CA THR A 299 -11.88 30.96 -40.28
C THR A 299 -13.04 31.14 -41.26
N THR A 300 -13.83 32.21 -41.11
CA THR A 300 -14.79 32.62 -42.12
C THR A 300 -14.06 33.01 -43.39
N ILE A 301 -14.16 32.17 -44.42
CA ILE A 301 -13.74 32.48 -45.79
C ILE A 301 -14.91 33.22 -46.46
N PRO A 302 -14.82 34.52 -46.78
CA PRO A 302 -15.83 35.17 -47.61
C PRO A 302 -15.71 34.62 -49.03
N SER A 303 -16.75 33.93 -49.51
CA SER A 303 -16.84 33.45 -50.89
C SER A 303 -17.05 34.65 -51.83
N PRO A 304 -16.30 34.79 -52.94
CA PRO A 304 -16.58 35.78 -53.97
C PRO A 304 -17.87 35.42 -54.71
N GLN A 305 -18.59 36.45 -55.16
CA GLN A 305 -19.83 36.36 -55.92
C GLN A 305 -19.64 35.52 -57.19
N GLY A 306 -20.58 34.60 -57.43
CA GLY A 306 -20.58 33.70 -58.57
C GLY A 306 -21.03 34.39 -59.85
N ASP A 307 -20.24 34.21 -60.90
CA ASP A 307 -20.68 34.37 -62.28
C ASP A 307 -20.88 33.00 -62.94
N LYS A 308 -21.89 32.99 -63.79
CA LYS A 308 -22.59 31.84 -64.37
C LYS A 308 -21.76 31.17 -65.46
N ASN A 309 -22.02 29.86 -65.61
CA ASN A 309 -22.19 29.10 -66.86
C ASN A 309 -21.32 27.85 -66.96
N GLY A 310 -21.96 26.75 -67.38
CA GLY A 310 -21.38 25.83 -68.34
C GLY A 310 -20.73 24.57 -67.81
N ASP A 311 -21.49 23.47 -67.98
CA ASP A 311 -21.00 22.22 -68.55
C ASP A 311 -20.24 21.17 -67.71
N LYS A 312 -20.94 20.03 -67.62
CA LYS A 312 -20.47 18.65 -67.85
C LYS A 312 -19.53 18.02 -66.82
N SER A 313 -20.11 17.14 -66.02
CA SER A 313 -19.50 15.90 -65.51
C SER A 313 -19.02 15.00 -66.68
N PRO A 314 -18.06 14.03 -66.51
CA PRO A 314 -18.14 13.01 -65.46
C PRO A 314 -16.85 12.37 -64.89
N ALA A 315 -17.04 11.75 -63.71
CA ALA A 315 -16.56 10.43 -63.23
C ALA A 315 -15.07 10.02 -63.33
N ALA A 316 -14.43 9.80 -62.17
CA ALA A 316 -14.11 8.47 -61.60
C ALA A 316 -13.09 8.66 -60.45
N ALA A 317 -13.54 8.53 -59.20
CA ALA A 317 -13.31 7.36 -58.35
C ALA A 317 -12.07 7.49 -57.45
N GLN A 318 -12.31 7.73 -56.15
CA GLN A 318 -11.77 6.88 -55.09
C GLN A 318 -12.56 7.08 -53.80
N GLN A 319 -12.86 5.95 -53.17
CA GLN A 319 -13.78 5.75 -52.07
C GLN A 319 -13.19 6.32 -50.77
N GLN A 320 -14.00 7.10 -50.04
CA GLN A 320 -13.84 7.29 -48.61
C GLN A 320 -15.15 6.92 -47.94
N GLN A 321 -15.08 5.88 -47.12
CA GLN A 321 -16.12 5.45 -46.21
C GLN A 321 -16.51 6.65 -45.33
N ALA A 322 -17.79 6.98 -45.35
CA ALA A 322 -18.37 8.00 -44.50
C ALA A 322 -18.21 7.60 -43.03
N ALA A 323 -17.25 8.22 -42.35
CA ALA A 323 -17.24 8.27 -40.90
C ALA A 323 -18.50 9.05 -40.47
N LYS A 324 -19.38 8.37 -39.73
CA LYS A 324 -20.56 8.93 -39.09
C LYS A 324 -20.11 10.08 -38.18
N GLN A 325 -20.68 11.26 -38.35
CA GLN A 325 -20.40 12.43 -37.53
C GLN A 325 -20.63 12.12 -36.04
N PRO A 326 -19.77 12.59 -35.12
CA PRO A 326 -20.04 12.48 -33.69
C PRO A 326 -21.27 13.32 -33.33
N GLU A 327 -22.24 12.65 -32.70
CA GLU A 327 -23.46 13.24 -32.16
C GLU A 327 -23.09 14.36 -31.17
N GLN A 328 -23.64 15.55 -31.37
CA GLN A 328 -23.41 16.69 -30.48
C GLN A 328 -23.95 16.39 -29.08
N PRO A 329 -23.31 16.88 -27.99
CA PRO A 329 -23.87 16.75 -26.65
C PRO A 329 -25.21 17.50 -26.60
N ILE A 330 -26.26 16.76 -26.25
CA ILE A 330 -27.61 17.30 -26.07
C ILE A 330 -27.54 18.35 -24.95
N PRO A 331 -27.94 19.62 -25.18
CA PRO A 331 -27.94 20.63 -24.14
C PRO A 331 -28.89 20.22 -23.00
N GLU A 332 -28.40 20.31 -21.77
CA GLU A 332 -29.16 20.01 -20.56
C GLU A 332 -30.37 20.94 -20.48
N ARG A 333 -31.57 20.35 -20.39
CA ARG A 333 -32.84 21.07 -20.44
C ARG A 333 -33.24 21.46 -19.02
N ASP A 334 -33.48 22.75 -18.80
CA ASP A 334 -33.95 23.27 -17.51
C ASP A 334 -35.21 22.54 -17.04
N TYR A 335 -35.17 22.05 -15.80
CA TYR A 335 -36.24 21.28 -15.17
C TYR A 335 -37.36 22.23 -14.69
N ASP A 336 -38.49 22.22 -15.39
CA ASP A 336 -39.72 22.88 -14.94
C ASP A 336 -40.62 21.85 -14.21
N PRO A 337 -40.87 22.00 -12.89
CA PRO A 337 -41.71 21.08 -12.13
C PRO A 337 -43.19 21.07 -12.58
N ASN A 338 -43.62 22.01 -13.43
CA ASN A 338 -44.97 22.05 -13.98
C ASN A 338 -45.10 21.36 -15.35
N ASP A 339 -43.99 20.99 -16.00
CA ASP A 339 -44.02 20.29 -17.28
C ASP A 339 -44.32 18.80 -17.03
N LYS A 340 -45.61 18.43 -17.12
CA LYS A 340 -46.19 17.10 -16.80
C LYS A 340 -45.72 15.94 -17.71
N LYS A 341 -44.65 16.10 -18.48
CA LYS A 341 -44.12 15.07 -19.38
C LYS A 341 -43.32 13.96 -18.69
N VAL A 342 -42.99 14.09 -17.40
CA VAL A 342 -42.33 13.04 -16.63
C VAL A 342 -43.37 12.16 -15.94
N ARG A 343 -43.49 10.90 -16.37
CA ARG A 343 -44.36 9.91 -15.71
C ARG A 343 -43.71 9.47 -14.40
N ILE A 344 -44.24 9.94 -13.28
CA ILE A 344 -43.82 9.51 -11.93
C ILE A 344 -44.37 8.08 -11.72
N ILE A 345 -43.48 7.11 -11.58
CA ILE A 345 -43.80 5.71 -11.31
C ILE A 345 -43.33 5.36 -9.89
N GLY A 346 -44.29 5.26 -8.97
CA GLY A 346 -44.07 4.87 -7.58
C GLY A 346 -45.15 5.45 -6.66
N PRO A 347 -45.53 4.76 -5.57
CA PRO A 347 -46.45 5.33 -4.59
C PRO A 347 -45.81 6.58 -3.97
N LYS A 348 -46.62 7.63 -3.82
CA LYS A 348 -46.18 8.94 -3.34
C LYS A 348 -45.89 8.85 -1.84
N PHE A 349 -44.62 8.66 -1.47
CA PHE A 349 -44.18 8.51 -0.07
C PHE A 349 -44.03 9.84 0.67
N LEU A 350 -44.02 10.97 -0.05
CA LEU A 350 -43.91 12.29 0.55
C LEU A 350 -45.34 12.87 0.71
N PRO A 351 -45.76 13.25 1.93
CA PRO A 351 -46.98 14.04 2.08
C PRO A 351 -46.84 15.32 1.26
N ASP A 352 -47.93 15.78 0.65
CA ASP A 352 -47.94 17.06 -0.03
C ASP A 352 -47.40 18.12 0.93
N GLN A 353 -46.50 18.98 0.44
CA GLN A 353 -46.01 20.11 1.22
C GLN A 353 -47.17 21.09 1.45
N THR A 354 -48.07 20.75 2.36
CA THR A 354 -49.01 21.68 2.95
C THR A 354 -48.16 22.73 3.63
N GLY A 355 -48.25 23.96 3.13
CA GLY A 355 -47.34 25.05 3.48
C GLY A 355 -47.14 25.23 4.98
N LYS A 356 -45.96 25.74 5.34
CA LYS A 356 -45.53 26.19 6.68
C LYS A 356 -46.19 25.43 7.84
N ILE A 357 -45.49 24.41 8.32
CA ILE A 357 -45.82 23.66 9.54
C ILE A 357 -45.93 24.66 10.70
N ASP A 358 -47.16 24.99 11.12
CA ASP A 358 -47.42 25.77 12.32
C ASP A 358 -47.40 24.84 13.53
N LEU A 359 -46.27 24.84 14.26
CA LEU A 359 -46.06 24.03 15.46
C LEU A 359 -46.97 24.44 16.63
N LYS A 360 -47.63 25.61 16.58
CA LYS A 360 -48.58 26.03 17.61
C LYS A 360 -49.98 25.49 17.39
N ASN A 361 -50.39 25.25 16.14
CA ASN A 361 -51.71 24.74 15.80
C ASN A 361 -51.65 23.74 14.62
N PRO A 362 -51.31 22.47 14.87
CA PRO A 362 -51.24 21.47 13.81
C PRO A 362 -52.65 21.16 13.26
N ALA A 363 -52.78 21.19 11.93
CA ALA A 363 -54.04 20.94 11.22
C ALA A 363 -54.50 19.47 11.24
N LEU A 364 -53.67 18.54 11.72
CA LEU A 364 -53.96 17.10 11.76
C LEU A 364 -53.73 16.54 13.18
N LYS A 365 -54.70 15.77 13.69
CA LYS A 365 -54.57 15.03 14.96
C LYS A 365 -53.75 13.77 14.72
N GLY A 366 -52.49 13.77 15.14
CA GLY A 366 -51.61 12.61 15.07
C GLY A 366 -50.25 12.89 15.70
N ILE A 367 -49.54 11.82 16.07
CA ILE A 367 -48.21 11.88 16.71
C ILE A 367 -47.21 12.38 15.66
N GLN A 368 -46.62 13.55 15.90
CA GLN A 368 -45.52 14.06 15.08
C GLN A 368 -44.21 13.38 15.51
N PRO A 369 -43.34 12.98 14.56
CA PRO A 369 -42.01 12.48 14.89
C PRO A 369 -41.21 13.61 15.53
N GLN A 370 -40.73 13.38 16.75
CA GLN A 370 -39.80 14.29 17.43
C GLN A 370 -38.46 14.28 16.70
N GLN A 371 -37.90 15.46 16.43
CA GLN A 371 -36.51 15.63 16.02
C GLN A 371 -35.59 15.68 17.23
#